data_AF-A0A815SSM8-F1
#
_entry.id   AF-A0A815SSM8-F1
#
_cell.length_a   1.000
_cell.length_b   1.000
_cell.length_c   1.000
_cell.angle_alpha   90.00
_cell.angle_beta   90.00
_cell.angle_gamma   90.00
#
_symmetry.space_group_name_H-M   'P 1'
#
loop_
_entity.id
_entity.type
_entity.pdbx_description
1 polymer ?
#
loop_
_entity_poly.entity_id
_entity_poly.type
_entity_poly.pdbx_seq_one_letter_code
_entity_poly.pdbx_strand_id
1 'polypeptide(L)'
;MIIMKTSSTVGDMVSDNIDNKQFLDSELHISGIIQQWVLFNLVNTMVNAADRYSLGHLLLIGYTSKDAVASWCSTTLLAHLIADNPKPKEKLLNVISAVDQSPTGTKTLMEMSIDLLKNPSSSFNSRIVVLIYLSTWLLHFALAVQQFVLIPSTISYFISQIRNPSSENDREAPMSSLHAFVLELMCFFPSERLKQLINKEIGAGVFKEKLDMIQQSTSFINASKNRSLTFNDMTFDYAFTRLYHYSCGLIKKLF
;
A
#
# COMPACT_ATOMS: atom_id res chain seq x y z
N MET A 1 -39.21 -8.85 38.27
CA MET A 1 -39.35 -9.20 36.83
C MET A 1 -38.84 -8.00 36.05
N ILE A 2 -37.54 -7.89 35.80
CA ILE A 2 -36.77 -8.44 34.66
C ILE A 2 -37.09 -7.72 33.32
N ILE A 3 -36.16 -6.85 32.88
CA ILE A 3 -35.48 -6.69 31.56
C ILE A 3 -36.41 -6.65 30.30
N MET A 4 -36.41 -5.63 29.41
CA MET A 4 -35.35 -5.38 28.41
C MET A 4 -35.41 -4.01 27.71
N LYS A 5 -34.24 -3.35 27.69
CA LYS A 5 -33.73 -2.43 26.66
C LYS A 5 -33.32 -3.23 25.41
N THR A 6 -33.63 -2.72 24.23
CA THR A 6 -32.88 -2.75 22.94
C THR A 6 -33.72 -1.91 21.95
N SER A 7 -33.26 -1.09 21.01
CA SER A 7 -31.97 -0.88 20.34
C SER A 7 -32.04 0.52 19.69
N SER A 8 -31.07 1.39 19.97
CA SER A 8 -30.93 2.72 19.35
C SER A 8 -29.51 2.93 18.81
N THR A 9 -28.89 1.91 18.23
CA THR A 9 -27.43 1.94 17.99
C THR A 9 -26.99 1.51 16.60
N VAL A 10 -27.87 1.63 15.60
CA VAL A 10 -27.49 1.37 14.19
C VAL A 10 -27.69 2.59 13.28
N GLY A 11 -28.59 3.52 13.63
CA GLY A 11 -28.81 4.76 12.87
C GLY A 11 -27.67 5.77 13.02
N ASP A 12 -27.22 5.98 14.26
CA ASP A 12 -26.27 7.06 14.57
C ASP A 12 -24.80 6.71 14.24
N MET A 13 -24.50 5.44 13.96
CA MET A 13 -23.17 5.02 13.49
C MET A 13 -23.01 5.13 11.97
N VAL A 14 -24.08 5.40 11.23
CA VAL A 14 -24.05 5.55 9.77
C VAL A 14 -23.94 7.03 9.37
N SER A 15 -24.44 7.97 10.17
CA SER A 15 -24.34 9.41 9.87
C SER A 15 -22.90 9.92 9.88
N ASP A 16 -22.07 9.50 10.84
CA ASP A 16 -20.65 9.90 10.91
C ASP A 16 -19.76 9.25 9.84
N ASN A 17 -20.31 8.26 9.12
CA ASN A 17 -19.61 7.50 8.08
C ASN A 17 -19.93 8.01 6.66
N ILE A 18 -21.01 8.78 6.50
CA ILE A 18 -21.42 9.36 5.21
C ILE A 18 -20.52 10.55 4.87
N ASP A 19 -20.20 11.40 5.85
CA ASP A 19 -19.30 12.54 5.65
C ASP A 19 -17.88 12.10 5.29
N ASN A 20 -17.38 11.02 5.89
CA ASN A 20 -16.06 10.48 5.55
C ASN A 20 -16.01 9.82 4.17
N LYS A 21 -17.12 9.24 3.71
CA LYS A 21 -17.23 8.60 2.39
C LYS A 21 -17.37 9.64 1.28
N GLN A 22 -18.22 10.66 1.47
CA GLN A 22 -18.35 11.79 0.54
C GLN A 22 -17.09 12.68 0.49
N PHE A 23 -16.30 12.76 1.57
CA PHE A 23 -15.08 13.58 1.59
C PHE A 23 -13.87 12.86 0.96
N LEU A 24 -13.79 11.53 1.05
CA LEU A 24 -12.85 10.73 0.25
C LEU A 24 -13.15 10.86 -1.26
N ASP A 25 -14.44 10.96 -1.62
CA ASP A 25 -14.88 11.13 -3.01
C ASP A 25 -14.50 12.51 -3.63
N SER A 26 -14.23 13.57 -2.84
CA SER A 26 -14.07 14.93 -3.38
C SER A 26 -12.63 15.41 -3.62
N GLU A 27 -11.64 14.95 -2.85
CA GLU A 27 -10.25 15.48 -2.94
C GLU A 27 -9.22 14.47 -3.49
N LEU A 28 -9.60 13.19 -3.60
CA LEU A 28 -8.75 12.07 -4.06
C LEU A 28 -9.02 11.64 -5.50
N HIS A 29 -10.02 12.25 -6.14
CA HIS A 29 -10.49 11.82 -7.44
C HIS A 29 -9.58 12.36 -8.56
N ILE A 30 -8.54 11.59 -8.89
CA ILE A 30 -8.25 11.42 -10.32
C ILE A 30 -9.58 10.98 -10.92
N SER A 31 -10.23 11.82 -11.73
CA SER A 31 -11.55 11.52 -12.29
C SER A 31 -11.57 10.06 -12.77
N GLY A 32 -12.65 9.32 -12.52
CA GLY A 32 -12.73 7.92 -12.95
C GLY A 32 -12.40 7.73 -14.45
N ILE A 33 -12.61 8.78 -15.24
CA ILE A 33 -12.20 8.89 -16.65
C ILE A 33 -10.68 8.93 -16.81
N ILE A 34 -9.99 9.75 -16.02
CA ILE A 34 -8.52 9.83 -16.03
C ILE A 34 -7.92 8.51 -15.49
N GLN A 35 -8.48 7.92 -14.43
CA GLN A 35 -8.04 6.59 -13.95
C GLN A 35 -8.16 5.54 -15.06
N GLN A 36 -9.29 5.50 -15.76
CA GLN A 36 -9.50 4.58 -16.87
C GLN A 36 -8.58 4.87 -18.07
N TRP A 37 -8.33 6.14 -18.38
CA TRP A 37 -7.45 6.54 -19.48
C TRP A 37 -5.98 6.19 -19.19
N VAL A 38 -5.48 6.48 -17.98
CA VAL A 38 -4.12 6.11 -17.59
C VAL A 38 -3.97 4.60 -17.54
N LEU A 39 -4.96 3.88 -17.01
CA LEU A 39 -4.97 2.42 -16.98
C LEU A 39 -5.00 1.80 -18.40
N PHE A 40 -5.81 2.36 -19.30
CA PHE A 40 -5.86 1.95 -20.71
C PHE A 40 -4.50 2.12 -21.38
N ASN A 41 -3.84 3.26 -21.18
CA ASN A 41 -2.48 3.47 -21.65
C ASN A 41 -1.55 2.44 -21.01
N LEU A 42 -1.50 2.32 -19.69
CA LEU A 42 -0.59 1.41 -18.99
C LEU A 42 -0.72 -0.05 -19.44
N VAL A 43 -1.94 -0.55 -19.64
CA VAL A 43 -2.18 -1.90 -20.15
C VAL A 43 -1.77 -2.03 -21.63
N ASN A 44 -2.16 -1.08 -22.49
CA ASN A 44 -1.85 -1.14 -23.92
C ASN A 44 -0.36 -0.97 -24.21
N THR A 45 0.30 -0.15 -23.42
CA THR A 45 1.73 0.07 -23.45
C THR A 45 2.54 -1.21 -23.30
N MET A 46 2.11 -2.07 -22.37
CA MET A 46 2.83 -3.31 -22.04
C MET A 46 2.54 -4.43 -23.05
N VAL A 47 1.42 -4.32 -23.79
CA VAL A 47 1.06 -5.24 -24.89
C VAL A 47 1.70 -4.81 -26.22
N ASN A 48 1.85 -3.50 -26.45
CA ASN A 48 2.39 -2.94 -27.69
C ASN A 48 3.64 -2.09 -27.41
N ALA A 49 4.82 -2.73 -27.44
CA ALA A 49 6.13 -2.08 -27.31
C ALA A 49 6.45 -1.05 -28.43
N ALA A 50 5.53 -0.80 -29.37
CA ALA A 50 5.69 0.15 -30.46
C ALA A 50 5.71 1.62 -29.99
N ASP A 51 4.94 1.97 -28.95
CA ASP A 51 4.84 3.34 -28.43
C ASP A 51 5.72 3.56 -27.19
N ARG A 52 7.03 3.72 -27.44
CA ARG A 52 8.08 3.94 -26.41
C ARG A 52 7.88 5.20 -25.53
N TYR A 53 6.88 6.04 -25.81
CA TYR A 53 6.60 7.30 -25.10
C TYR A 53 5.19 7.38 -24.48
N SER A 54 4.46 6.28 -24.45
CA SER A 54 3.17 6.23 -23.75
C SER A 54 3.32 6.51 -22.24
N LEU A 55 2.28 7.03 -21.61
CA LEU A 55 2.26 7.32 -20.17
C LEU A 55 2.56 6.08 -19.31
N GLY A 56 2.11 4.89 -19.73
CA GLY A 56 2.43 3.63 -19.07
C GLY A 56 3.93 3.33 -18.98
N HIS A 57 4.65 3.61 -20.06
CA HIS A 57 6.09 3.34 -20.15
C HIS A 57 6.83 4.32 -19.24
N LEU A 58 6.43 5.59 -19.24
CA LEU A 58 6.99 6.61 -18.36
C LEU A 58 6.75 6.27 -16.87
N LEU A 59 5.55 5.80 -16.53
CA LEU A 59 5.25 5.37 -15.16
C LEU A 59 6.07 4.17 -14.74
N LEU A 60 6.26 3.19 -15.62
CA LEU A 60 7.07 2.02 -15.30
C LEU A 60 8.56 2.37 -15.17
N ILE A 61 9.10 3.17 -16.08
CA ILE A 61 10.49 3.66 -16.03
C ILE A 61 10.71 4.44 -14.74
N GLY A 62 9.77 5.33 -14.39
CA GLY A 62 9.82 6.09 -13.15
C GLY A 62 9.72 5.19 -11.92
N TYR A 63 8.79 4.23 -11.91
CA TYR A 63 8.60 3.26 -10.82
C TYR A 63 9.87 2.45 -10.53
N THR A 64 10.57 1.98 -11.56
CA THR A 64 11.86 1.25 -11.43
C THR A 64 13.09 2.15 -11.38
N SER A 65 12.91 3.48 -11.38
CA SER A 65 14.03 4.42 -11.42
C SER A 65 14.86 4.39 -10.14
N LYS A 66 16.16 4.62 -10.29
CA LYS A 66 17.06 4.88 -9.15
C LYS A 66 16.91 6.30 -8.60
N ASP A 67 16.30 7.20 -9.38
CA ASP A 67 16.00 8.55 -8.94
C ASP A 67 14.81 8.54 -7.97
N ALA A 68 15.05 9.02 -6.75
CA ALA A 68 14.06 8.96 -5.68
C ALA A 68 12.79 9.78 -6.00
N VAL A 69 12.92 10.90 -6.69
CA VAL A 69 11.78 11.77 -7.06
C VAL A 69 10.93 11.08 -8.12
N ALA A 70 11.55 10.59 -9.19
CA ALA A 70 10.85 9.88 -10.27
C ALA A 70 10.14 8.62 -9.75
N SER A 71 10.81 7.85 -8.89
CA SER A 71 10.25 6.67 -8.22
C SER A 71 9.08 7.05 -7.33
N TRP A 72 9.22 8.10 -6.52
CA TRP A 72 8.17 8.58 -5.65
C TRP A 72 6.95 9.06 -6.44
N CYS A 73 7.12 9.99 -7.39
CA CYS A 73 6.01 10.52 -8.18
C CYS A 73 5.26 9.43 -8.96
N SER A 74 5.98 8.49 -9.57
CA SER A 74 5.35 7.43 -10.37
C SER A 74 4.60 6.43 -9.50
N THR A 75 5.19 6.04 -8.37
CA THR A 75 4.57 5.08 -7.44
C THR A 75 3.39 5.69 -6.70
N THR A 76 3.49 6.95 -6.27
CA THR A 76 2.37 7.69 -5.68
C THR A 76 1.23 7.82 -6.68
N LEU A 77 1.52 8.18 -7.93
CA LEU A 77 0.48 8.22 -8.98
C LEU A 77 -0.16 6.85 -9.20
N LEU A 78 0.62 5.76 -9.25
CA LEU A 78 0.07 4.40 -9.29
C LEU A 78 -0.84 4.10 -8.10
N ALA A 79 -0.48 4.51 -6.88
CA ALA A 79 -1.32 4.36 -5.70
C ALA A 79 -2.63 5.13 -5.83
N HIS A 80 -2.61 6.37 -6.32
CA HIS A 80 -3.82 7.16 -6.58
C HIS A 80 -4.70 6.59 -7.71
N LEU A 81 -4.12 5.91 -8.70
CA LEU A 81 -4.88 5.29 -9.78
C LEU A 81 -5.70 4.08 -9.31
N ILE A 82 -5.20 3.36 -8.30
CA ILE A 82 -5.86 2.19 -7.73
C ILE A 82 -6.64 2.47 -6.45
N ALA A 83 -6.47 3.66 -5.87
CA ALA A 83 -7.24 4.10 -4.71
C ALA A 83 -8.74 4.05 -5.02
N ASP A 84 -9.50 3.41 -4.13
CA ASP A 84 -10.96 3.29 -4.15
C ASP A 84 -11.59 2.69 -5.44
N ASN A 85 -10.80 2.09 -6.33
CA ASN A 85 -11.29 1.52 -7.58
C ASN A 85 -10.78 0.08 -7.81
N PRO A 86 -11.67 -0.94 -7.79
CA PRO A 86 -11.26 -2.33 -7.98
C PRO A 86 -10.87 -2.67 -9.43
N LYS A 87 -11.39 -1.94 -10.43
CA LYS A 87 -11.12 -2.25 -11.86
C LYS A 87 -9.64 -2.02 -12.22
N PRO A 88 -9.00 -0.88 -11.87
CA PRO A 88 -7.56 -0.70 -11.99
C PRO A 88 -6.75 -1.77 -11.28
N LYS A 89 -7.12 -2.12 -10.05
CA LYS A 89 -6.41 -3.14 -9.26
C LYS A 89 -6.34 -4.47 -10.00
N GLU A 90 -7.45 -4.93 -10.56
CA GLU A 90 -7.51 -6.19 -11.31
C GLU A 90 -6.69 -6.14 -12.59
N LYS A 91 -6.77 -5.06 -13.37
CA LYS A 91 -5.97 -4.93 -14.59
C LYS A 91 -4.48 -4.91 -14.31
N LEU A 92 -4.04 -4.26 -13.23
CA LEU A 92 -2.64 -4.22 -12.85
C LEU A 92 -2.08 -5.59 -12.42
N LEU A 93 -2.93 -6.55 -12.00
CA LEU A 93 -2.47 -7.93 -11.71
C LEU A 93 -1.95 -8.62 -12.97
N ASN A 94 -2.49 -8.26 -14.13
CA ASN A 94 -2.11 -8.83 -15.41
C ASN A 94 -0.94 -8.09 -16.07
N VAL A 95 -0.44 -7.01 -15.45
CA VAL A 95 0.68 -6.24 -15.98
C VAL A 95 1.97 -6.97 -15.65
N ILE A 96 2.58 -7.50 -16.72
CA ILE A 96 3.90 -8.12 -16.71
C ILE A 96 4.89 -7.22 -17.44
N SER A 97 6.10 -7.15 -16.91
CA SER A 97 7.19 -6.36 -17.42
C SER A 97 8.32 -7.27 -17.89
N ALA A 98 8.80 -7.04 -19.12
CA ALA A 98 9.98 -7.70 -19.67
C ALA A 98 11.27 -6.89 -19.40
N VAL A 99 11.41 -6.34 -18.19
CA VAL A 99 12.47 -5.36 -17.86
C VAL A 99 13.85 -5.96 -17.60
N ASP A 100 14.06 -7.28 -17.76
CA ASP A 100 15.42 -7.81 -17.63
C ASP A 100 15.72 -9.02 -18.51
N GLN A 101 16.92 -9.06 -19.10
CA GLN A 101 17.49 -10.19 -19.85
C GLN A 101 17.90 -11.36 -18.93
N SER A 102 17.21 -11.51 -17.78
CA SER A 102 17.39 -12.62 -16.86
C SER A 102 16.67 -13.88 -17.41
N PRO A 103 17.10 -15.11 -17.03
CA PRO A 103 16.50 -16.34 -17.56
C PRO A 103 15.02 -16.56 -17.20
N THR A 104 14.44 -15.74 -16.31
CA THR A 104 13.01 -15.72 -15.98
C THR A 104 12.36 -14.48 -16.59
N GLY A 105 12.10 -14.52 -17.90
CA GLY A 105 11.93 -13.36 -18.78
C GLY A 105 10.72 -12.43 -18.60
N THR A 106 9.93 -12.50 -17.53
CA THR A 106 8.84 -11.54 -17.24
C THR A 106 8.56 -11.48 -15.75
N LYS A 107 8.39 -10.27 -15.17
CA LYS A 107 8.00 -10.07 -13.77
C LYS A 107 6.72 -9.25 -13.66
N THR A 108 5.85 -9.61 -12.73
CA THR A 108 4.66 -8.83 -12.37
C THR A 108 5.05 -7.56 -11.61
N LEU A 109 4.15 -6.57 -11.56
CA LEU A 109 4.34 -5.36 -10.72
C LEU A 109 4.55 -5.68 -9.24
N MET A 110 3.91 -6.75 -8.73
CA MET A 110 4.08 -7.18 -7.35
C MET A 110 5.47 -7.76 -7.08
N GLU A 111 5.98 -8.59 -8.00
CA GLU A 111 7.36 -9.11 -7.90
C GLU A 111 8.38 -7.99 -7.99
N MET A 112 8.19 -7.04 -8.91
CA MET A 112 9.03 -5.84 -8.99
C MET A 112 8.97 -4.99 -7.71
N SER A 113 7.81 -4.89 -7.06
CA SER A 113 7.69 -4.22 -5.76
C SER A 113 8.59 -4.88 -4.72
N ILE A 114 8.57 -6.21 -4.64
CA ILE A 114 9.42 -6.98 -3.71
C ILE A 114 10.90 -6.81 -4.03
N ASP A 115 11.28 -6.82 -5.30
CA ASP A 115 12.66 -6.60 -5.72
C ASP A 115 13.15 -5.20 -5.35
N LEU A 116 12.32 -4.16 -5.55
CA LEU A 116 12.65 -2.79 -5.16
C LEU A 116 12.83 -2.64 -3.64
N LEU A 117 12.01 -3.34 -2.84
CA LEU A 117 12.12 -3.34 -1.37
C LEU A 117 13.37 -4.08 -0.88
N LYS A 118 13.74 -5.18 -1.55
CA LYS A 118 14.94 -5.97 -1.22
C LYS A 118 16.23 -5.32 -1.72
N ASN A 119 16.16 -4.47 -2.74
CA ASN A 119 17.34 -3.87 -3.34
C ASN A 119 18.00 -2.87 -2.36
N PRO A 120 19.25 -3.12 -1.93
CA PRO A 120 19.94 -2.23 -1.00
C PRO A 120 20.22 -0.84 -1.57
N SER A 121 20.24 -0.68 -2.89
CA SER A 121 20.46 0.60 -3.57
C SER A 121 19.20 1.47 -3.67
N SER A 122 18.01 0.92 -3.39
CA SER A 122 16.77 1.69 -3.37
C SER A 122 16.79 2.71 -2.23
N SER A 123 16.44 3.96 -2.52
CA SER A 123 16.36 5.01 -1.51
C SER A 123 15.29 4.70 -0.45
N PHE A 124 15.41 5.30 0.73
CA PHE A 124 14.41 5.17 1.80
C PHE A 124 13.00 5.57 1.31
N ASN A 125 12.87 6.73 0.66
CA ASN A 125 11.59 7.23 0.15
C ASN A 125 11.00 6.31 -0.93
N SER A 126 11.83 5.73 -1.80
CA SER A 126 11.40 4.75 -2.80
C SER A 126 10.82 3.48 -2.16
N ARG A 127 11.39 3.02 -1.04
CA ARG A 127 10.84 1.86 -0.32
C ARG A 127 9.54 2.20 0.41
N ILE A 128 9.48 3.35 1.07
CA ILE A 128 8.28 3.84 1.74
C ILE A 128 7.10 3.94 0.76
N VAL A 129 7.30 4.59 -0.38
CA VAL A 129 6.22 4.78 -1.37
C VAL A 129 5.77 3.46 -1.99
N VAL A 130 6.68 2.49 -2.18
CA VAL A 130 6.32 1.15 -2.63
C VAL A 130 5.47 0.43 -1.57
N LEU A 131 5.79 0.55 -0.29
CA LEU A 131 4.96 -0.01 0.79
C LEU A 131 3.58 0.66 0.87
N ILE A 132 3.52 1.99 0.67
CA ILE A 132 2.25 2.74 0.56
C ILE A 132 1.42 2.20 -0.61
N TYR A 133 2.02 2.07 -1.78
CA TYR A 133 1.38 1.52 -2.98
C TYR A 133 0.84 0.11 -2.76
N LEU A 134 1.66 -0.79 -2.20
CA LEU A 134 1.25 -2.16 -1.86
C LEU A 134 0.09 -2.16 -0.86
N SER A 135 0.15 -1.30 0.16
CA SER A 135 -0.91 -1.17 1.15
C SER A 135 -2.23 -0.77 0.49
N THR A 136 -2.19 0.25 -0.38
CA THR A 136 -3.36 0.71 -1.14
C THR A 136 -3.91 -0.39 -2.05
N TRP A 137 -3.04 -1.19 -2.66
CA TRP A 137 -3.45 -2.28 -3.55
C TRP A 137 -4.14 -3.39 -2.79
N LEU A 138 -3.53 -3.88 -1.70
CA LEU A 138 -4.01 -5.01 -0.92
C LEU A 138 -5.28 -4.69 -0.12
N LEU A 139 -5.45 -3.43 0.30
CA LEU A 139 -6.62 -3.00 1.06
C LEU A 139 -7.92 -3.28 0.29
N HIS A 140 -8.83 -4.02 0.92
CA HIS A 140 -10.14 -4.43 0.39
C HIS A 140 -10.10 -5.17 -0.96
N PHE A 141 -8.98 -5.80 -1.33
CA PHE A 141 -8.89 -6.51 -2.61
C PHE A 141 -8.26 -7.90 -2.46
N ALA A 142 -9.13 -8.88 -2.21
CA ALA A 142 -8.77 -10.26 -1.92
C ALA A 142 -7.88 -10.93 -2.99
N LEU A 143 -8.13 -10.68 -4.27
CA LEU A 143 -7.35 -11.26 -5.37
C LEU A 143 -5.88 -10.81 -5.33
N ALA A 144 -5.62 -9.53 -5.04
CA ALA A 144 -4.24 -9.06 -4.88
C ALA A 144 -3.55 -9.72 -3.70
N VAL A 145 -4.24 -9.87 -2.57
CA VAL A 145 -3.68 -10.55 -1.38
C VAL A 145 -3.32 -12.00 -1.70
N GLN A 146 -4.21 -12.73 -2.38
CA GLN A 146 -3.97 -14.12 -2.78
C GLN A 146 -2.72 -14.24 -3.66
N GLN A 147 -2.58 -13.40 -4.69
CA GLN A 147 -1.42 -13.44 -5.57
C GLN A 147 -0.14 -13.00 -4.84
N PHE A 148 -0.22 -11.97 -4.00
CA PHE A 148 0.93 -11.43 -3.29
C PHE A 148 1.56 -12.42 -2.30
N VAL A 149 0.72 -13.16 -1.58
CA VAL A 149 1.15 -14.19 -0.62
C VAL A 149 1.81 -15.39 -1.31
N LEU A 150 1.47 -15.67 -2.57
CA LEU A 150 2.07 -16.75 -3.36
C LEU A 150 3.49 -16.41 -3.85
N ILE A 151 3.89 -15.13 -3.84
CA ILE A 151 5.23 -14.72 -4.26
C ILE A 151 6.26 -15.31 -3.27
N PRO A 152 7.28 -16.05 -3.76
CA PRO A 152 8.26 -16.69 -2.89
C PRO A 152 8.99 -15.71 -1.96
N SER A 153 9.19 -16.13 -0.71
CA SER A 153 9.93 -15.38 0.31
C SER A 153 9.31 -14.04 0.72
N THR A 154 8.11 -13.69 0.26
CA THR A 154 7.41 -12.45 0.61
C THR A 154 7.13 -12.38 2.11
N ILE A 155 6.43 -13.37 2.66
CA ILE A 155 6.09 -13.40 4.10
C ILE A 155 7.36 -13.36 4.96
N SER A 156 8.36 -14.19 4.65
CA SER A 156 9.62 -14.25 5.39
C SER A 156 10.38 -12.92 5.34
N TYR A 157 10.33 -12.21 4.21
CA TYR A 157 10.91 -10.88 4.08
C TYR A 157 10.25 -9.88 5.04
N PHE A 158 8.92 -9.77 5.02
CA PHE A 158 8.19 -8.84 5.90
C PHE A 158 8.44 -9.15 7.38
N ILE A 159 8.38 -10.43 7.79
CA ILE A 159 8.70 -10.84 9.17
C ILE A 159 10.12 -10.41 9.55
N SER A 160 11.10 -10.64 8.68
CA SER A 160 12.50 -10.26 8.93
C SER A 160 12.67 -8.74 9.09
N GLN A 161 11.99 -7.94 8.25
CA GLN A 161 12.06 -6.47 8.35
C GLN A 161 11.44 -5.94 9.64
N ILE A 162 10.32 -6.53 10.11
CA ILE A 162 9.66 -6.11 11.35
C ILE A 162 10.51 -6.48 12.58
N ARG A 163 11.19 -7.64 12.53
CA ARG A 163 12.09 -8.11 13.59
C ARG A 163 13.43 -7.37 13.64
N ASN A 164 13.78 -6.61 12.60
CA ASN A 164 15.07 -5.96 12.54
C ASN A 164 15.16 -4.86 13.63
N PRO A 165 16.10 -4.95 14.60
CA PRO A 165 16.21 -3.98 15.68
C PRO A 165 16.61 -2.57 15.20
N SER A 166 17.19 -2.42 14.00
CA SER A 166 17.47 -1.08 13.43
C SER A 166 16.19 -0.26 13.20
N SER A 167 15.03 -0.94 13.14
CA SER A 167 13.72 -0.30 12.99
C SER A 167 13.24 0.52 14.19
N GLU A 168 13.95 0.49 15.33
CA GLU A 168 13.64 1.33 16.49
C GLU A 168 14.23 2.75 16.37
N ASN A 169 15.09 3.00 15.38
CA ASN A 169 15.55 4.35 15.06
C ASN A 169 14.38 5.17 14.48
N ASP A 170 14.17 6.40 14.97
CA ASP A 170 13.11 7.33 14.52
C ASP A 170 13.02 7.46 12.99
N ARG A 171 14.15 7.33 12.29
CA ARG A 171 14.18 7.36 10.82
C ARG A 171 13.64 6.11 10.15
N GLU A 172 13.87 4.92 10.71
CA GLU A 172 13.46 3.63 10.12
C GLU A 172 12.13 3.13 10.67
N ALA A 173 11.68 3.67 11.81
CA ALA A 173 10.41 3.33 12.45
C ALA A 173 9.21 3.35 11.48
N PRO A 174 8.99 4.40 10.66
CA PRO A 174 7.84 4.42 9.75
C PRO A 174 7.89 3.31 8.70
N MET A 175 9.10 2.94 8.24
CA MET A 175 9.29 1.85 7.28
C MET A 175 8.89 0.51 7.90
N SER A 176 9.29 0.24 9.13
CA SER A 176 8.93 -1.00 9.83
C SER A 176 7.43 -1.08 10.12
N SER A 177 6.80 0.03 10.51
CA SER A 177 5.34 0.09 10.66
C SER A 177 4.61 -0.21 9.37
N LEU A 178 5.10 0.28 8.23
CA LEU A 178 4.52 -0.03 6.93
C LEU A 178 4.71 -1.50 6.54
N HIS A 179 5.84 -2.12 6.89
CA HIS A 179 6.00 -3.57 6.71
C HIS A 179 4.99 -4.35 7.55
N ALA A 180 4.79 -3.95 8.81
CA ALA A 180 3.77 -4.55 9.68
C ALA A 180 2.36 -4.36 9.10
N PHE A 181 2.05 -3.17 8.59
CA PHE A 181 0.75 -2.86 8.01
C PHE A 181 0.47 -3.69 6.74
N VAL A 182 1.44 -3.83 5.84
CA VAL A 182 1.31 -4.71 4.67
C VAL A 182 1.11 -6.17 5.08
N LEU A 183 1.84 -6.65 6.10
CA LEU A 183 1.69 -8.02 6.61
C LEU A 183 0.32 -8.26 7.26
N GLU A 184 -0.21 -7.25 7.95
CA GLU A 184 -1.57 -7.27 8.49
C GLU A 184 -2.63 -7.33 7.40
N LEU A 185 -2.46 -6.57 6.30
CA LEU A 185 -3.34 -6.63 5.14
C LEU A 185 -3.36 -8.04 4.51
N MET A 186 -2.24 -8.76 4.51
CA MET A 186 -2.20 -10.16 4.07
C MET A 186 -3.04 -11.09 4.96
N CYS A 187 -3.22 -10.77 6.24
CA CYS A 187 -3.99 -11.59 7.18
C CYS A 187 -5.50 -11.50 6.97
N PHE A 188 -6.00 -10.48 6.25
CA PHE A 188 -7.43 -10.37 5.94
C PHE A 188 -7.95 -11.46 5.02
N PHE A 189 -7.06 -12.10 4.25
CA PHE A 189 -7.42 -13.27 3.48
C PHE A 189 -7.05 -14.53 4.28
N PRO A 190 -8.03 -15.32 4.73
CA PRO A 190 -7.96 -16.09 5.96
C PRO A 190 -6.90 -17.19 5.92
N SER A 191 -5.73 -16.86 6.44
CA SER A 191 -4.66 -17.79 6.74
C SER A 191 -4.43 -17.74 8.25
N GLU A 192 -5.19 -18.52 9.01
CA GLU A 192 -4.92 -18.72 10.45
C GLU A 192 -3.45 -19.15 10.68
N ARG A 193 -2.87 -19.86 9.72
CA ARG A 193 -1.45 -20.19 9.68
C ARG A 193 -0.54 -18.96 9.67
N LEU A 194 -0.89 -17.91 8.90
CA LEU A 194 -0.12 -16.67 8.86
C LEU A 194 -0.21 -15.92 10.19
N LYS A 195 -1.39 -15.84 10.80
CA LYS A 195 -1.55 -15.23 12.13
C LYS A 195 -0.74 -15.97 13.20
N GLN A 196 -0.80 -17.30 13.20
CA GLN A 196 0.00 -18.14 14.10
C GLN A 196 1.50 -17.94 13.88
N LEU A 197 1.94 -17.83 12.62
CA LEU A 197 3.34 -17.56 12.28
C LEU A 197 3.78 -16.18 12.78
N ILE A 198 2.98 -15.14 12.58
CA ILE A 198 3.26 -13.78 13.08
C ILE A 198 3.38 -13.78 14.60
N ASN A 199 2.43 -14.40 15.30
CA ASN A 199 2.47 -14.47 16.76
C ASN A 199 3.68 -15.28 17.27
N LYS A 200 4.10 -16.33 16.55
CA LYS A 200 5.28 -17.12 16.89
C LYS A 200 6.59 -16.35 16.65
N GLU A 201 6.72 -15.67 15.53
CA GLU A 201 7.99 -15.07 15.09
C GLU A 201 8.21 -13.64 15.61
N ILE A 202 7.14 -12.89 15.86
CA ILE A 202 7.16 -11.48 16.27
C ILE A 202 6.53 -11.30 17.65
N GLY A 203 5.39 -11.95 17.88
CA GLY A 203 4.56 -11.77 19.06
C GLY A 203 3.52 -10.65 18.87
N ALA A 204 2.28 -10.91 19.26
CA ALA A 204 1.16 -10.00 19.02
C ALA A 204 1.36 -8.59 19.62
N GLY A 205 1.96 -8.49 20.82
CA GLY A 205 2.24 -7.21 21.47
C GLY A 205 3.23 -6.35 20.69
N VAL A 206 4.36 -6.94 20.30
CA VAL A 206 5.40 -6.27 19.50
C VAL A 206 4.87 -5.91 18.11
N PHE A 207 4.09 -6.80 17.49
CA PHE A 207 3.50 -6.52 16.19
C PHE A 207 2.56 -5.31 16.23
N LYS A 208 1.72 -5.22 17.27
CA LYS A 208 0.84 -4.06 17.48
C LYS A 208 1.61 -2.78 17.76
N GLU A 209 2.64 -2.84 18.59
CA GLU A 209 3.51 -1.69 18.85
C GLU A 209 4.14 -1.17 17.55
N LYS A 210 4.66 -2.07 16.70
CA LYS A 210 5.22 -1.71 15.39
C LYS A 210 4.20 -1.03 14.48
N LEU A 211 2.93 -1.48 14.48
CA LEU A 211 1.86 -0.81 13.73
C LEU A 211 1.63 0.62 14.24
N ASP A 212 1.55 0.80 15.57
CA ASP A 212 1.23 2.08 16.19
C ASP A 212 2.34 3.15 16.03
N MET A 213 3.58 2.74 15.75
CA MET A 213 4.72 3.66 15.56
C MET A 213 4.53 4.65 14.39
N ILE A 214 3.79 4.29 13.33
CA ILE A 214 3.61 5.22 12.18
C ILE A 214 2.84 6.48 12.57
N GLN A 215 1.88 6.38 13.49
CA GLN A 215 1.08 7.53 13.95
C GLN A 215 1.91 8.49 14.80
N GLN A 216 3.02 8.03 15.35
CA GLN A 216 3.96 8.83 16.15
C GLN A 216 5.01 9.52 15.26
N SER A 217 5.12 9.13 13.99
CA SER A 217 6.07 9.70 13.05
C SER A 217 5.75 11.16 12.75
N THR A 218 6.76 12.03 12.88
CA THR A 218 6.64 13.46 12.56
C THR A 218 6.25 13.70 11.10
N SER A 219 6.81 12.93 10.16
CA SER A 219 6.47 13.04 8.74
C SER A 219 5.03 12.60 8.47
N PHE A 220 4.53 11.57 9.15
CA PHE A 220 3.13 11.14 9.04
C PHE A 220 2.17 12.18 9.63
N ILE A 221 2.48 12.70 10.82
CA ILE A 221 1.69 13.75 11.47
C ILE A 221 1.63 15.00 10.59
N ASN A 222 2.75 15.42 10.00
CA ASN A 222 2.80 16.57 9.11
C ASN A 222 1.99 16.33 7.83
N ALA A 223 2.15 15.17 7.19
CA ALA A 223 1.38 14.80 6.00
C ALA A 223 -0.13 14.74 6.28
N SER A 224 -0.54 14.32 7.48
CA SER A 224 -1.97 14.27 7.85
C SER A 224 -2.62 15.66 8.03
N LYS A 225 -1.81 16.70 8.23
CA LYS A 225 -2.26 18.10 8.40
C LYS A 225 -2.17 18.90 7.10
N ASN A 226 -1.22 18.54 6.23
CA ASN A 226 -0.89 19.30 5.03
C ASN A 226 -1.38 18.58 3.77
N ARG A 227 -2.39 19.17 3.11
CA ARG A 227 -2.90 18.67 1.82
C ARG A 227 -1.95 18.94 0.65
N SER A 228 -1.05 19.92 0.78
CA SER A 228 -0.11 20.29 -0.27
C SER A 228 1.17 19.46 -0.15
N LEU A 229 1.55 18.78 -1.24
CA LEU A 229 2.82 18.09 -1.36
C LEU A 229 3.92 19.13 -1.58
N THR A 230 4.82 19.27 -0.61
CA THR A 230 6.08 19.98 -0.79
C THR A 230 7.15 18.98 -1.21
N PHE A 231 7.95 19.32 -2.22
CA PHE A 231 9.03 18.44 -2.70
C PHE A 231 10.07 18.08 -1.62
N ASN A 232 10.12 18.82 -0.51
CA ASN A 232 11.02 18.54 0.59
C ASN A 232 10.52 17.44 1.54
N ASP A 233 9.22 17.12 1.52
CA ASP A 233 8.59 16.13 2.41
C ASP A 233 7.98 14.95 1.63
N MET A 234 8.79 14.26 0.82
CA MET A 234 8.38 13.09 0.02
C MET A 234 8.39 11.77 0.80
N THR A 235 7.86 11.75 2.02
CA THR A 235 7.73 10.48 2.79
C THR A 235 6.31 9.95 2.73
N PHE A 236 5.33 10.77 3.07
CA PHE A 236 3.92 10.42 3.09
C PHE A 236 3.10 11.46 2.36
N ASP A 237 2.12 11.03 1.59
CA ASP A 237 1.10 11.90 1.02
C ASP A 237 -0.16 11.91 1.90
N TYR A 238 -0.95 12.98 1.79
CA TYR A 238 -2.17 13.15 2.57
C TYR A 238 -3.16 11.99 2.38
N ALA A 239 -3.31 11.48 1.14
CA ALA A 239 -4.27 10.44 0.85
C ALA A 239 -3.92 9.12 1.55
N PHE A 240 -2.65 8.74 1.57
CA PHE A 240 -2.21 7.58 2.34
C PHE A 240 -2.54 7.73 3.83
N THR A 241 -2.33 8.91 4.43
CA THR A 241 -2.66 9.08 5.87
C THR A 241 -4.13 8.82 6.15
N ARG A 242 -5.04 9.21 5.25
CA ARG A 242 -6.48 8.92 5.35
C ARG A 242 -6.76 7.43 5.19
N LEU A 243 -6.14 6.78 4.20
CA LEU A 243 -6.25 5.35 3.96
C LEU A 243 -5.81 4.54 5.19
N TYR A 244 -4.69 4.92 5.81
CA TYR A 244 -4.19 4.27 7.01
C TYR A 244 -5.17 4.42 8.19
N HIS A 245 -5.65 5.63 8.47
CA HIS A 245 -6.65 5.85 9.54
C HIS A 245 -7.94 5.06 9.31
N TYR A 246 -8.44 5.03 8.07
CA TYR A 246 -9.61 4.23 7.70
C TYR A 246 -9.37 2.73 7.96
N SER A 247 -8.20 2.24 7.54
CA SER A 247 -7.80 0.84 7.72
C SER A 247 -7.69 0.49 9.21
N CYS A 248 -7.05 1.32 10.04
CA CYS A 248 -6.98 1.13 11.49
C CYS A 248 -8.37 0.97 12.14
N GLY A 249 -9.38 1.71 11.65
CA GLY A 249 -10.77 1.57 12.12
C GLY A 249 -11.38 0.19 11.85
N LEU A 250 -10.99 -0.43 10.74
CA LEU A 250 -11.45 -1.76 10.31
C LEU A 250 -10.63 -2.90 10.94
N ILE A 251 -9.39 -2.61 11.29
CA ILE A 251 -8.32 -3.56 11.64
C ILE A 251 -8.29 -3.96 13.13
N LYS A 252 -9.03 -3.29 14.01
CA LYS A 252 -9.08 -3.54 15.48
C LYS A 252 -9.51 -4.96 15.93
N LYS A 253 -9.52 -5.96 15.05
CA LYS A 253 -10.05 -7.32 15.30
C LYS A 253 -9.12 -8.47 14.86
N LEU A 254 -7.89 -8.22 14.41
CA LEU A 254 -7.01 -9.30 13.91
C LEU A 254 -6.12 -9.95 14.98
N PHE A 255 -5.84 -9.26 16.09
CA PHE A 255 -5.08 -9.75 17.24
C PHE A 255 -5.65 -9.23 18.56
#